data_AF-A0A3S2Y395-F1
#
_entry.id   AF-A0A3S2Y395-F1
#
_cell.length_a   1.000
_cell.length_b   1.000
_cell.length_c   1.000
_cell.angle_alpha   90.00
_cell.angle_beta   90.00
_cell.angle_gamma   90.00
#
_symmetry.space_group_name_H-M   'P 1'
#
loop_
_entity.id
_entity.type
_entity.pdbx_description
1 polymer ?
#
loop_
_entity_poly.entity_id
_entity_poly.type
_entity_poly.pdbx_seq_one_letter_code
_entity_poly.pdbx_strand_id
1 'polypeptide(L)'
;MAKKILLLVYFTTIYCGVKAQTFTGPAGEIFKARIIAGKLSDPWEITYGPDNKLWITEAKTYRVWSVNPSSGSKKLLLDINDFEKFPPAKTKGLPQARLMGMALHPQLLKGQPYVYVAYIKGFPDSNTTGCKVNKGGCIAVTAIARYTYNASTQTLSNPAIICDTIPGSNDHNGGRLIVAPVGAKVIFFTVLVIWAPASLTMAEGLTTHNKLQATRVKL
;
A
#
# COMPACT_ATOMS: atom_id res chain seq x y z
N MET A 1 -67.73 0.59 -6.10
CA MET A 1 -66.56 0.49 -6.99
C MET A 1 -65.54 1.55 -6.58
N ALA A 2 -64.40 1.17 -6.01
CA ALA A 2 -63.38 2.14 -5.57
C ALA A 2 -62.34 2.37 -6.68
N LYS A 3 -62.19 3.61 -7.15
CA LYS A 3 -61.19 4.03 -8.13
C LYS A 3 -59.81 4.10 -7.45
N LYS A 4 -58.86 3.28 -7.91
CA LYS A 4 -57.45 3.38 -7.51
C LYS A 4 -56.77 4.48 -8.34
N ILE A 5 -56.31 5.52 -7.68
CA ILE A 5 -55.50 6.59 -8.27
C ILE A 5 -54.05 6.11 -8.28
N LEU A 6 -53.47 5.93 -9.47
CA LEU A 6 -52.08 5.54 -9.65
C LEU A 6 -51.21 6.80 -9.67
N LEU A 7 -50.39 7.00 -8.62
CA LEU A 7 -49.48 8.14 -8.53
C LEU A 7 -48.16 7.79 -9.26
N LEU A 8 -47.91 8.42 -10.40
CA LEU A 8 -46.66 8.26 -11.15
C LEU A 8 -45.61 9.23 -10.58
N VAL A 9 -44.59 8.70 -9.90
CA VAL A 9 -43.46 9.51 -9.40
C VAL A 9 -42.40 9.59 -10.49
N TYR A 10 -42.21 10.78 -11.05
CA TYR A 10 -41.15 11.07 -12.02
C TYR A 10 -39.81 11.26 -11.28
N PHE A 11 -38.91 10.29 -11.37
CA PHE A 11 -37.52 10.45 -10.92
C PHE A 11 -36.71 11.16 -12.01
N THR A 12 -36.47 12.45 -11.85
CA THR A 12 -35.48 13.17 -12.66
C THR A 12 -34.08 12.89 -12.13
N THR A 13 -33.33 12.06 -12.85
CA THR A 13 -31.90 11.84 -12.59
C THR A 13 -31.10 13.06 -13.00
N ILE A 14 -30.67 13.86 -12.03
CA ILE A 14 -29.71 14.95 -12.24
C ILE A 14 -28.33 14.33 -12.50
N TYR A 15 -27.93 14.28 -13.77
CA TYR A 15 -26.59 13.86 -14.18
C TYR A 15 -25.60 15.03 -13.96
N CYS A 16 -24.94 15.05 -12.81
CA CYS A 16 -23.80 15.96 -12.60
C CYS A 16 -22.57 15.36 -13.27
N GLY A 17 -22.30 15.77 -14.52
CA GLY A 17 -21.08 15.38 -15.21
C GLY A 17 -19.86 16.01 -14.53
N VAL A 18 -18.96 15.18 -13.99
CA VAL A 18 -17.67 15.64 -13.48
C VAL A 18 -16.87 16.19 -14.66
N LYS A 19 -16.75 17.51 -14.77
CA LYS A 19 -15.90 18.14 -15.79
C LYS A 19 -14.44 17.91 -15.43
N ALA A 20 -13.67 17.36 -16.36
CA ALA A 20 -12.24 17.24 -16.22
C ALA A 20 -11.61 18.65 -16.11
N GLN A 21 -10.76 18.87 -15.13
CA GLN A 21 -10.02 20.12 -14.99
C GLN A 21 -8.87 20.14 -16.00
N THR A 22 -8.79 21.19 -16.81
CA THR A 22 -7.66 21.39 -17.73
C THR A 22 -6.54 22.15 -17.01
N PHE A 23 -5.30 21.73 -17.22
CA PHE A 23 -4.12 22.44 -16.72
C PHE A 23 -3.05 22.54 -17.82
N THR A 24 -2.36 23.67 -17.85
CA THR A 24 -1.30 23.94 -18.83
C THR A 24 0.05 23.72 -18.19
N GLY A 25 0.88 22.87 -18.79
CA GLY A 25 2.24 22.58 -18.39
C GLY A 25 3.20 23.74 -18.69
N PRO A 26 4.45 23.69 -18.15
CA PRO A 26 5.43 24.75 -18.34
C PRO A 26 5.83 25.02 -19.80
N ALA A 27 5.67 24.05 -20.71
CA ALA A 27 5.94 24.25 -22.14
C ALA A 27 4.66 24.42 -22.99
N GLY A 28 3.52 24.71 -22.35
CA GLY A 28 2.25 24.94 -23.02
C GLY A 28 1.42 23.68 -23.26
N GLU A 29 1.81 22.52 -22.73
CA GLU A 29 1.07 21.28 -22.89
C GLU A 29 -0.28 21.33 -22.16
N ILE A 30 -1.36 20.90 -22.81
CA ILE A 30 -2.68 20.91 -22.17
C ILE A 30 -3.01 19.50 -21.68
N PHE A 31 -3.14 19.37 -20.37
CA PHE A 31 -3.56 18.13 -19.72
C PHE A 31 -5.00 18.22 -19.24
N LYS A 32 -5.69 17.07 -19.22
CA LYS A 32 -7.01 16.91 -18.60
C LYS A 32 -6.88 16.02 -17.37
N ALA A 33 -7.18 16.57 -16.19
CA ALA A 33 -7.29 15.82 -14.94
C ALA A 33 -8.74 15.40 -14.70
N ARG A 34 -8.92 14.18 -14.18
CA ARG A 34 -10.19 13.75 -13.59
C ARG A 34 -9.93 12.91 -12.35
N ILE A 35 -10.86 12.95 -11.41
CA ILE A 35 -10.85 12.07 -10.25
C ILE A 35 -11.32 10.68 -10.69
N ILE A 36 -10.45 9.68 -10.58
CA ILE A 36 -10.78 8.28 -10.89
C ILE A 36 -11.42 7.61 -9.67
N ALA A 37 -10.78 7.75 -8.50
CA ALA A 37 -11.28 7.22 -7.24
C ALA A 37 -10.97 8.21 -6.12
N GLY A 38 -11.91 8.35 -5.19
CA GLY A 38 -11.76 9.17 -3.99
C GLY A 38 -12.07 8.36 -2.72
N LYS A 39 -11.94 9.04 -1.58
CA LYS A 39 -12.20 8.47 -0.23
C LYS A 39 -11.37 7.20 0.01
N LEU A 40 -10.10 7.24 -0.36
CA LEU A 40 -9.11 6.24 0.04
C LEU A 40 -8.45 6.68 1.35
N SER A 41 -8.05 5.72 2.18
CA SER A 41 -7.44 5.95 3.49
C SER A 41 -5.92 5.96 3.37
N ASP A 42 -5.35 7.14 3.14
CA ASP A 42 -3.91 7.37 2.90
C ASP A 42 -3.34 6.43 1.83
N PRO A 43 -3.72 6.59 0.55
CA PRO A 43 -3.17 5.78 -0.52
C PRO A 43 -1.65 5.96 -0.60
N TRP A 44 -0.90 4.85 -0.67
CA TRP A 44 0.56 4.85 -0.61
C TRP A 44 1.20 4.46 -1.95
N GLU A 45 0.78 3.33 -2.51
CA GLU A 45 1.28 2.80 -3.77
C GLU A 45 0.18 2.82 -4.84
N ILE A 46 0.57 3.00 -6.10
CA ILE A 46 -0.29 2.77 -7.25
C ILE A 46 0.49 2.06 -8.36
N THR A 47 -0.03 0.93 -8.81
CA THR A 47 0.55 0.17 -9.93
C THR A 47 -0.52 -0.14 -10.96
N TYR A 48 -0.18 -0.03 -12.24
CA TYR A 48 -1.04 -0.49 -13.33
C TYR A 48 -0.89 -2.01 -13.48
N GLY A 49 -1.97 -2.75 -13.22
CA GLY A 49 -1.99 -4.20 -13.29
C GLY A 49 -2.12 -4.71 -14.73
N PRO A 50 -1.69 -5.96 -15.01
CA PRO A 50 -1.86 -6.61 -16.31
C PRO A 50 -3.33 -6.92 -16.64
N ASP A 51 -4.25 -6.68 -15.72
CA ASP A 51 -5.71 -6.77 -15.86
C ASP A 51 -6.37 -5.44 -16.28
N ASN A 52 -5.56 -4.44 -16.67
CA ASN A 52 -5.99 -3.09 -17.03
C ASN A 52 -6.67 -2.32 -15.87
N LYS A 53 -6.31 -2.66 -14.63
CA LYS A 53 -6.79 -1.97 -13.42
C LYS A 53 -5.65 -1.23 -12.73
N LEU A 54 -6.00 -0.19 -11.96
CA LEU A 54 -5.08 0.40 -11.00
C LEU A 54 -5.15 -0.43 -9.72
N TRP A 55 -4.02 -0.83 -9.19
CA TRP A 55 -3.92 -1.51 -7.91
C TRP A 55 -3.32 -0.54 -6.91
N ILE A 56 -4.01 -0.32 -5.79
CA ILE A 56 -3.69 0.73 -4.83
C ILE A 56 -3.58 0.15 -3.43
N THR A 57 -2.53 0.50 -2.70
CA THR A 57 -2.44 0.21 -1.26
C THR A 57 -2.96 1.38 -0.44
N GLU A 58 -3.74 1.10 0.60
CA GLU A 58 -4.14 2.05 1.63
C GLU A 58 -3.32 1.82 2.88
N ALA A 59 -2.49 2.79 3.26
CA ALA A 59 -1.63 2.66 4.42
C ALA A 59 -2.46 2.49 5.69
N LYS A 60 -3.40 3.42 5.95
CA LYS A 60 -4.14 3.45 7.22
C LYS A 60 -4.96 2.20 7.50
N THR A 61 -5.59 1.63 6.47
CA THR A 61 -6.54 0.53 6.58
C THR A 61 -5.92 -0.82 6.25
N TYR A 62 -4.65 -0.90 5.83
CA TYR A 62 -4.01 -2.15 5.46
C TYR A 62 -4.73 -2.92 4.34
N ARG A 63 -5.25 -2.17 3.36
CA ARG A 63 -6.03 -2.73 2.25
C ARG A 63 -5.37 -2.55 0.90
N VAL A 64 -5.60 -3.50 0.01
CA VAL A 64 -5.27 -3.39 -1.41
C VAL A 64 -6.56 -3.34 -2.21
N TRP A 65 -6.69 -2.34 -3.08
CA TRP A 65 -7.84 -2.15 -3.96
C TRP A 65 -7.44 -2.30 -5.42
N SER A 66 -8.30 -2.96 -6.20
CA SER A 66 -8.34 -2.80 -7.65
C SER A 66 -9.33 -1.69 -8.00
N VAL A 67 -8.96 -0.79 -8.90
CA VAL A 67 -9.78 0.32 -9.35
C VAL A 67 -9.84 0.28 -10.87
N ASN A 68 -11.05 0.29 -11.42
CA ASN A 68 -11.24 0.45 -12.84
C ASN A 68 -10.87 1.89 -13.26
N PRO A 69 -9.87 2.10 -14.13
CA PRO A 69 -9.49 3.44 -14.55
C PRO A 69 -10.66 4.18 -15.21
N SER A 70 -11.50 3.51 -16.01
CA SER A 70 -12.58 4.17 -16.75
C SER A 70 -13.74 4.57 -15.85
N SER A 71 -14.24 3.64 -15.03
CA SER A 71 -15.45 3.84 -14.21
C SER A 71 -15.19 4.30 -12.78
N GLY A 72 -13.96 4.18 -12.27
CA GLY A 72 -13.65 4.45 -10.86
C GLY A 72 -14.14 3.38 -9.88
N SER A 73 -14.80 2.32 -10.36
CA SER A 73 -15.31 1.22 -9.53
C SER A 73 -14.16 0.54 -8.79
N LYS A 74 -14.30 0.38 -7.47
CA LYS A 74 -13.30 -0.22 -6.58
C LYS A 74 -13.70 -1.64 -6.21
N LYS A 75 -12.72 -2.55 -6.13
CA LYS A 75 -12.87 -3.90 -5.57
C LYS A 75 -11.75 -4.17 -4.58
N LEU A 76 -12.10 -4.69 -3.41
CA LEU A 76 -11.14 -5.08 -2.39
C LEU A 76 -10.42 -6.35 -2.84
N LEU A 77 -9.09 -6.29 -2.93
CA LEU A 77 -8.25 -7.44 -3.26
C LEU A 77 -7.69 -8.11 -2.01
N LEU A 78 -7.28 -7.30 -1.02
CA LEU A 78 -6.67 -7.76 0.22
C LEU A 78 -7.10 -6.88 1.38
N ASP A 79 -7.40 -7.50 2.52
CA ASP A 79 -7.54 -6.83 3.80
C ASP A 79 -6.69 -7.59 4.81
N ILE A 80 -5.63 -6.95 5.32
CA ILE A 80 -4.75 -7.51 6.37
C ILE A 80 -4.80 -6.63 7.61
N ASN A 81 -5.92 -5.92 7.80
CA ASN A 81 -6.14 -5.05 8.94
C ASN A 81 -6.39 -5.85 10.20
N ASP A 82 -5.29 -6.17 10.86
CA ASP A 82 -5.30 -6.67 12.22
C ASP A 82 -5.30 -5.48 13.18
N PHE A 83 -6.49 -4.89 13.37
CA PHE A 83 -6.72 -3.64 14.13
C PHE A 83 -6.12 -3.67 15.56
N GLU A 84 -5.79 -4.83 16.09
CA GLU A 84 -5.24 -5.02 17.43
C GLU A 84 -3.77 -4.57 17.55
N LYS A 85 -3.03 -4.46 16.44
CA LYS A 85 -1.58 -4.22 16.49
C LYS A 85 -1.18 -2.77 16.74
N PHE A 86 -2.07 -1.81 16.52
CA PHE A 86 -1.76 -0.39 16.67
C PHE A 86 -2.86 0.32 17.44
N PRO A 87 -2.52 1.11 18.48
CA PRO A 87 -3.49 1.98 19.10
C PRO A 87 -4.09 2.95 18.05
N PRO A 88 -5.30 3.47 18.28
CA PRO A 88 -5.96 4.35 17.33
C PRO A 88 -5.06 5.52 16.90
N ALA A 89 -5.20 5.91 15.62
CA ALA A 89 -4.36 6.84 14.85
C ALA A 89 -4.05 8.20 15.52
N LYS A 90 -4.71 8.53 16.63
CA LYS A 90 -4.60 9.78 17.38
C LYS A 90 -3.48 9.79 18.43
N THR A 91 -2.78 8.68 18.62
CA THR A 91 -1.65 8.59 19.55
C THR A 91 -0.36 9.08 18.88
N LYS A 92 0.35 10.03 19.51
CA LYS A 92 1.69 10.45 19.06
C LYS A 92 2.61 9.23 19.04
N GLY A 93 3.34 9.02 17.94
CA GLY A 93 4.34 7.94 17.82
C GLY A 93 3.95 6.78 16.89
N LEU A 94 2.76 6.82 16.27
CA LEU A 94 2.42 5.78 15.29
C LEU A 94 3.30 5.86 14.04
N PRO A 95 3.62 4.70 13.42
CA PRO A 95 4.20 4.62 12.10
C PRO A 95 3.50 5.51 11.06
N GLN A 96 4.26 6.43 10.44
CA GLN A 96 3.89 7.08 9.18
C GLN A 96 3.44 6.03 8.16
N ALA A 97 4.19 4.94 8.11
CA ALA A 97 4.00 3.84 7.20
C ALA A 97 3.23 2.70 7.86
N ARG A 98 2.32 2.09 7.12
CA ARG A 98 1.53 0.95 7.57
C ARG A 98 1.61 -0.11 6.49
N LEU A 99 0.58 -0.30 5.66
CA LEU A 99 0.75 -0.94 4.36
C LEU A 99 1.44 0.05 3.40
N MET A 100 2.52 -0.37 2.76
CA MET A 100 3.41 0.48 1.97
C MET A 100 3.39 0.06 0.49
N GLY A 101 4.55 -0.20 -0.09
CA GLY A 101 4.73 -0.59 -1.47
C GLY A 101 4.15 -1.96 -1.76
N MET A 102 3.85 -2.13 -3.03
CA MET A 102 3.34 -3.34 -3.62
C MET A 102 4.03 -3.56 -4.96
N ALA A 103 4.34 -4.81 -5.28
CA ALA A 103 4.88 -5.19 -6.58
C ALA A 103 4.14 -6.41 -7.12
N LEU A 104 3.76 -6.34 -8.38
CA LEU A 104 3.11 -7.44 -9.10
C LEU A 104 4.19 -8.24 -9.83
N HIS A 105 4.12 -9.57 -9.77
CA HIS A 105 5.01 -10.40 -10.57
C HIS A 105 4.76 -10.15 -12.08
N PRO A 106 5.79 -10.11 -12.96
CA PRO A 106 5.59 -9.75 -14.37
C PRO A 106 4.75 -10.78 -15.13
N GLN A 107 4.66 -11.99 -14.59
CA GLN A 107 3.85 -13.10 -15.08
C GLN A 107 2.59 -13.35 -14.21
N LEU A 108 2.05 -12.31 -13.55
CA LEU A 108 0.89 -12.41 -12.65
C LEU A 108 -0.28 -13.21 -13.24
N LEU A 109 -0.61 -12.96 -14.51
CA LEU A 109 -1.70 -13.64 -15.22
C LEU A 109 -1.20 -14.75 -16.18
N LYS A 110 0.08 -15.14 -16.06
CA LYS A 110 0.76 -16.07 -16.97
C LYS A 110 1.42 -17.24 -16.22
N GLY A 111 0.87 -17.61 -15.07
CA GLY A 111 1.31 -18.78 -14.28
C GLY A 111 2.11 -18.47 -13.02
N GLN A 112 2.45 -17.20 -12.77
CA GLN A 112 3.12 -16.77 -11.52
C GLN A 112 2.26 -15.73 -10.81
N PRO A 113 1.14 -16.13 -10.19
CA PRO A 113 0.12 -15.24 -9.65
C PRO A 113 0.56 -14.61 -8.32
N TYR A 114 1.73 -14.00 -8.26
CA TYR A 114 2.31 -13.49 -7.03
C TYR A 114 2.27 -11.97 -6.96
N VAL A 115 1.85 -11.47 -5.80
CA VAL A 115 1.88 -10.06 -5.45
C VAL A 115 2.60 -9.91 -4.13
N TYR A 116 3.50 -8.95 -4.06
CA TYR A 116 4.35 -8.72 -2.91
C TYR A 116 3.94 -7.40 -2.28
N VAL A 117 3.84 -7.36 -0.96
CA VAL A 117 3.50 -6.17 -0.19
C VAL A 117 4.49 -5.97 0.94
N ALA A 118 4.86 -4.72 1.21
CA ALA A 118 5.63 -4.32 2.37
C ALA A 118 4.68 -3.68 3.38
N TYR A 119 4.75 -4.08 4.64
CA TYR A 119 3.90 -3.51 5.69
C TYR A 119 4.57 -3.56 7.05
N ILE A 120 4.22 -2.62 7.92
CA ILE A 120 4.60 -2.70 9.33
C ILE A 120 3.79 -3.84 9.98
N LYS A 121 4.50 -4.87 10.47
CA LYS A 121 3.89 -6.08 11.05
C LYS A 121 3.57 -5.94 12.53
N GLY A 122 4.18 -4.97 13.21
CA GLY A 122 4.11 -4.77 14.66
C GLY A 122 5.34 -4.07 15.21
N PHE A 123 5.52 -4.15 16.53
CA PHE A 123 6.68 -3.66 17.26
C PHE A 123 7.64 -4.82 17.60
N PRO A 124 8.94 -4.54 17.89
CA PRO A 124 9.89 -5.60 18.28
C PRO A 124 9.47 -6.36 19.55
N ASP A 125 8.81 -5.68 20.48
CA ASP A 125 8.19 -6.27 21.66
C ASP A 125 6.67 -5.98 21.62
N SER A 126 5.88 -7.05 21.58
CA SER A 126 4.42 -7.00 21.46
C SER A 126 3.72 -6.31 22.64
N ASN A 127 4.39 -6.20 23.79
CA ASN A 127 3.86 -5.54 24.99
C ASN A 127 4.20 -4.05 25.06
N THR A 128 4.86 -3.51 24.04
CA THR A 128 5.29 -2.11 23.99
C THR A 128 4.70 -1.40 22.80
N THR A 129 4.65 -0.07 22.87
CA THR A 129 4.32 0.78 21.71
C THR A 129 5.52 0.96 20.76
N GLY A 130 6.63 0.26 21.01
CA GLY A 130 7.92 0.49 20.33
C GLY A 130 8.52 1.88 20.58
N CYS A 131 7.82 2.76 21.31
CA CYS A 131 8.20 4.14 21.57
C CYS A 131 9.05 4.26 22.83
N LYS A 132 10.20 4.95 22.74
CA LYS A 132 10.99 5.32 23.91
C LYS A 132 10.63 6.73 24.37
N VAL A 133 10.13 6.86 25.60
CA VAL A 133 9.86 8.16 26.23
C VAL A 133 11.14 8.99 26.25
N ASN A 134 11.05 10.24 25.78
CA ASN A 134 12.16 11.22 25.74
C ASN A 134 13.39 10.80 24.89
N LYS A 135 13.30 9.75 24.05
CA LYS A 135 14.39 9.32 23.17
C LYS A 135 13.91 8.99 21.75
N GLY A 136 13.66 10.03 20.95
CA GLY A 136 13.98 10.04 19.51
C GLY A 136 13.15 9.21 18.53
N GLY A 137 12.03 8.60 18.91
CA GLY A 137 11.11 7.93 17.97
C GLY A 137 10.54 6.60 18.47
N CYS A 138 9.73 5.95 17.64
CA CYS A 138 9.19 4.62 17.89
C CYS A 138 9.75 3.64 16.87
N ILE A 139 10.14 2.45 17.31
CA ILE A 139 10.73 1.42 16.47
C ILE A 139 9.63 0.41 16.12
N ALA A 140 9.57 0.01 14.87
CA ALA A 140 8.64 -0.97 14.36
C ALA A 140 9.38 -2.06 13.57
N VAL A 141 8.65 -3.10 13.16
CA VAL A 141 9.19 -4.15 12.31
C VAL A 141 8.40 -4.19 11.00
N THR A 142 9.11 -4.03 9.89
CA THR A 142 8.57 -4.19 8.54
C THR A 142 8.65 -5.65 8.11
N ALA A 143 7.57 -6.13 7.50
CA ALA A 143 7.54 -7.38 6.77
C ALA A 143 7.32 -7.16 5.28
N ILE A 144 7.92 -8.04 4.48
CA ILE A 144 7.59 -8.27 3.09
C ILE A 144 6.90 -9.63 3.04
N ALA A 145 5.70 -9.66 2.48
CA ALA A 145 4.95 -10.89 2.26
C ALA A 145 4.55 -11.02 0.79
N ARG A 146 4.50 -12.25 0.32
CA ARG A 146 3.95 -12.64 -0.98
C ARG A 146 2.57 -13.22 -0.79
N TYR A 147 1.60 -12.77 -1.58
CA TYR A 147 0.26 -13.32 -1.69
C TYR A 147 0.06 -13.96 -3.07
N THR A 148 -0.87 -14.90 -3.12
CA THR A 148 -1.32 -15.54 -4.35
C THR A 148 -2.60 -14.85 -4.83
N TYR A 149 -2.61 -14.39 -6.08
CA TYR A 149 -3.75 -13.76 -6.73
C TYR A 149 -4.64 -14.81 -7.40
N ASN A 150 -5.92 -14.80 -7.06
CA ASN A 150 -6.93 -15.58 -7.75
C ASN A 150 -7.70 -14.65 -8.71
N ALA A 151 -7.51 -14.83 -10.01
CA ALA A 151 -8.14 -13.98 -11.03
C ALA A 151 -9.66 -14.15 -11.11
N SER A 152 -10.19 -15.33 -10.76
CA SER A 152 -11.63 -15.62 -10.81
C SER A 152 -12.38 -14.89 -9.69
N THR A 153 -11.86 -14.93 -8.47
CA THR A 153 -12.44 -14.20 -7.33
C THR A 153 -11.96 -12.76 -7.25
N GLN A 154 -10.85 -12.44 -7.91
CA GLN A 154 -10.08 -11.19 -7.82
C GLN A 154 -9.76 -10.87 -6.36
N THR A 155 -9.09 -11.80 -5.70
CA THR A 155 -8.64 -11.68 -4.31
C THR A 155 -7.20 -12.14 -4.15
N LEU A 156 -6.53 -11.63 -3.13
CA LEU A 156 -5.21 -12.03 -2.69
C LEU A 156 -5.33 -12.87 -1.42
N SER A 157 -4.70 -14.04 -1.40
CA SER A 157 -4.72 -14.97 -0.27
C SER A 157 -3.38 -15.72 -0.15
N ASN A 158 -3.31 -16.70 0.76
CA ASN A 158 -2.15 -17.58 0.94
C ASN A 158 -0.84 -16.80 1.17
N PRO A 159 -0.74 -16.04 2.28
CA PRO A 159 0.47 -15.29 2.59
C PRO A 159 1.68 -16.20 2.79
N ALA A 160 2.80 -15.82 2.20
CA ALA A 160 4.13 -16.36 2.48
C ALA A 160 5.05 -15.21 2.91
N ILE A 161 5.60 -15.30 4.11
CA ILE A 161 6.55 -14.30 4.61
C ILE A 161 7.87 -14.45 3.87
N ILE A 162 8.34 -13.35 3.29
CA ILE A 162 9.60 -13.28 2.56
C ILE A 162 10.72 -12.77 3.48
N CYS A 163 10.42 -11.74 4.26
CA CYS A 163 11.32 -11.18 5.27
C CYS A 163 10.47 -10.43 6.29
N ASP A 164 10.73 -10.60 7.57
CA ASP A 164 9.95 -9.96 8.63
C ASP A 164 10.82 -9.45 9.79
N THR A 165 12.08 -9.18 9.48
CA THR A 165 13.10 -8.67 10.40
C THR A 165 13.61 -7.29 9.99
N ILE A 166 12.99 -6.67 8.98
CA ILE A 166 13.40 -5.36 8.48
C ILE A 166 13.06 -4.31 9.54
N PRO A 167 14.05 -3.53 10.04
CA PRO A 167 13.74 -2.49 11.00
C PRO A 167 12.91 -1.39 10.34
N GLY A 168 11.84 -0.98 11.01
CA GLY A 168 11.01 0.17 10.68
C GLY A 168 10.95 1.15 11.84
N SER A 169 10.29 2.28 11.66
CA SER A 169 10.12 3.27 12.71
C SER A 169 8.84 4.09 12.54
N ASN A 170 8.63 5.09 13.40
CA ASN A 170 7.57 6.06 13.20
C ASN A 170 7.81 6.99 11.99
N ASP A 171 9.05 7.05 11.50
CA ASP A 171 9.50 7.91 10.41
C ASP A 171 10.34 7.14 9.37
N HIS A 172 10.46 7.70 8.16
CA HIS A 172 11.41 7.29 7.11
C HIS A 172 11.41 5.79 6.70
N ASN A 173 10.27 5.11 6.79
CA ASN A 173 10.18 3.67 6.46
C ASN A 173 10.37 3.36 4.97
N GLY A 174 10.16 4.33 4.08
CA GLY A 174 10.25 4.18 2.64
C GLY A 174 9.29 3.10 2.10
N GLY A 175 9.77 1.87 1.94
CA GLY A 175 8.88 0.73 1.68
C GLY A 175 8.39 0.59 0.24
N ARG A 176 9.03 1.27 -0.73
CA ARG A 176 8.83 0.99 -2.16
C ARG A 176 9.15 -0.49 -2.42
N LEU A 177 8.39 -1.16 -3.28
CA LEU A 177 8.73 -2.47 -3.82
C LEU A 177 8.75 -2.41 -5.34
N ILE A 178 9.77 -3.02 -5.94
CA ILE A 178 9.85 -3.22 -7.39
C ILE A 178 10.27 -4.65 -7.62
N VAL A 179 9.62 -5.30 -8.59
CA VAL A 179 9.98 -6.60 -9.11
C VAL A 179 10.60 -6.40 -10.48
N ALA A 180 11.88 -6.71 -10.61
CA ALA A 180 12.57 -6.68 -11.89
C ALA A 180 13.08 -8.08 -12.25
N PRO A 181 12.90 -8.53 -13.51
CA PRO A 181 13.52 -9.75 -13.99
C PRO A 181 15.04 -9.57 -14.08
N VAL A 182 15.79 -10.52 -13.51
CA VAL A 182 17.25 -10.62 -13.62
C VAL A 182 17.60 -12.05 -14.00
N GLY A 183 17.73 -12.29 -15.31
CA GLY A 183 17.77 -13.65 -15.85
C GLY A 183 16.48 -14.41 -15.53
N ALA A 184 16.60 -15.60 -14.92
CA ALA A 184 15.46 -16.39 -14.46
C ALA A 184 14.93 -15.98 -13.05
N LYS A 185 15.53 -14.98 -12.40
CA LYS A 185 15.20 -14.57 -11.02
C LYS A 185 14.47 -13.23 -10.98
N VAL A 186 13.85 -12.95 -9.85
CA VAL A 186 13.23 -11.66 -9.54
C VAL A 186 13.98 -11.01 -8.39
N ILE A 187 14.26 -9.70 -8.49
CA ILE A 187 14.82 -8.91 -7.39
C ILE A 187 13.74 -7.97 -6.83
N PHE A 188 13.69 -7.88 -5.50
CA PHE A 188 12.98 -6.85 -4.74
C PHE A 188 13.94 -5.75 -4.33
N PHE A 189 13.57 -4.51 -4.58
CA PHE A 189 14.23 -3.36 -3.98
C PHE A 189 13.26 -2.70 -2.99
N THR A 190 13.65 -2.65 -1.72
CA THR A 190 13.13 -1.68 -0.76
C THR A 190 14.11 -0.52 -0.66
N VAL A 191 13.60 0.71 -0.75
CA VAL A 191 14.37 1.89 -0.34
C VAL A 191 13.98 2.15 1.10
N LEU A 192 14.88 1.84 2.04
CA LEU A 192 14.75 2.18 3.46
C LEU A 192 15.67 3.38 3.76
N VAL A 193 15.17 4.34 4.52
CA VAL A 193 15.99 5.43 5.09
C VAL A 193 15.82 5.37 6.60
N ILE A 194 16.60 4.57 7.32
CA ILE A 194 16.40 4.49 8.77
C ILE A 194 17.20 5.62 9.45
N TRP A 195 16.56 6.43 10.27
CA TRP A 195 17.26 7.19 11.31
C TRP A 195 17.17 6.40 12.62
N ALA A 196 18.24 5.70 12.97
CA ALA A 196 18.38 5.09 14.29
C ALA A 196 19.41 5.90 15.10
N PRO A 197 19.12 6.28 16.36
CA PRO A 197 20.17 6.77 17.25
C PRO A 197 21.22 5.67 17.42
N ALA A 198 22.50 6.08 17.51
CA ALA A 198 23.72 5.26 17.36
C ALA A 198 23.89 4.02 18.26
N SER A 199 22.92 3.67 19.12
CA SER A 199 23.03 2.60 20.11
C SER A 199 22.34 1.29 19.73
N LEU A 200 21.88 1.12 18.48
CA LEU A 200 21.39 -0.18 17.99
C LEU A 200 22.52 -0.88 17.23
N THR A 201 23.32 -1.67 17.94
CA THR A 201 24.22 -2.64 17.30
C THR A 201 23.38 -3.72 16.66
N MET A 202 23.24 -3.65 15.33
CA MET A 202 22.78 -4.78 14.53
C MET A 202 23.83 -5.89 14.63
N ALA A 203 23.39 -7.15 14.75
CA ALA A 203 24.27 -8.28 14.42
C ALA A 203 24.75 -8.06 12.98
N GLU A 204 26.08 -8.09 12.79
CA GLU A 204 26.80 -7.65 11.58
C GLU A 204 27.10 -6.14 11.47
N GLY A 205 27.82 -5.59 12.44
CA GLY A 205 29.01 -4.75 12.18
C GLY A 205 28.89 -3.46 11.35
N LEU A 206 27.72 -2.84 11.21
CA LEU A 206 27.56 -1.60 10.45
C LEU A 206 27.22 -0.41 11.37
N THR A 207 28.21 0.46 11.60
CA THR A 207 28.06 1.74 12.31
C THR A 207 27.32 2.80 11.47
N THR A 208 26.55 3.62 12.17
CA THR A 208 25.51 4.54 11.68
C THR A 208 26.04 5.86 11.12
N HIS A 209 25.67 6.19 9.88
CA HIS A 209 25.26 7.54 9.43
C HIS A 209 24.64 7.44 8.02
N ASN A 210 23.43 7.96 7.83
CA ASN A 210 22.73 8.19 6.56
C ASN A 210 23.09 7.22 5.42
N LYS A 211 22.81 5.92 5.58
CA LYS A 211 22.95 4.97 4.48
C LYS A 211 21.57 4.58 3.97
N LEU A 212 21.34 4.82 2.68
CA LEU A 212 20.36 4.08 1.90
C LEU A 212 20.67 2.60 2.09
N GLN A 213 19.82 1.89 2.81
CA GLN A 213 19.94 0.43 2.91
C GLN A 213 19.02 -0.18 1.87
N ALA A 214 19.61 -0.67 0.79
CA ALA A 214 18.93 -1.53 -0.16
C ALA A 214 19.05 -2.96 0.37
N THR A 215 18.00 -3.46 1.02
CA THR A 215 17.96 -4.87 1.40
C THR A 215 17.67 -5.70 0.17
N ARG A 216 18.69 -6.36 -0.38
CA ARG A 216 18.53 -7.33 -1.45
C ARG A 216 18.04 -8.65 -0.87
N VAL A 217 16.73 -8.86 -0.89
CA VAL A 217 16.18 -10.19 -0.60
C VAL A 217 16.32 -11.04 -1.86
N LYS A 218 17.23 -12.01 -1.85
CA LYS A 218 17.33 -13.04 -2.89
C LYS A 218 16.29 -14.13 -2.57
N LEU A 219 15.40 -14.39 -3.52
CA LEU A 219 14.56 -15.59 -3.55
C LEU A 219 15.19 -16.64 -4.47
#